data_AF-A0A1J5CH52-F1
#
_entry.id   AF-A0A1J5CH52-F1
#
_cell.length_a   1.000
_cell.length_b   1.000
_cell.length_c   1.000
_cell.angle_alpha   90.00
_cell.angle_beta   90.00
_cell.angle_gamma   90.00
#
_symmetry.space_group_name_H-M   'P 1'
#
loop_
_entity.id
_entity.type
_entity.pdbx_description
1 polymer ?
#
loop_
_entity_poly.entity_id
_entity_poly.type
_entity_poly.pdbx_seq_one_letter_code
_entity_poly.pdbx_strand_id
1 'polypeptide(L)'
;MQIIAIDELYKSMGILEDEIIYIDTNNLATYDGEYVVLPVTMPLVDYRTGGISGRFSQRIVPVFLGFTMVKDTLLPEEVAYFNRMAPIGCRDERTLNTLRNYGIKSYLHGCITATFPLRDMSKKYDKVYIVDAPKEIEKFIPNHLLNKAVRKTHMHEGLKEEPKQLMQQYYDEYKNEAALVITSLLHCALPCIAAGIPVILLKSADAVTYRFAWLEKLTKIYTGPEFKEINWNQQPVLFEEHKNRVKNLTIKRLRQAHDEYSEIFDLSLYYEIRERKHYINDACQTLVEYIDKNWINKYEEYNYSIWGLTQIGEYMISYINKNYPNAKLCHVYDSYRKEGLSGIVSEHPDMIKKFPDELVLVATNGAVGAAEIMRKLEGNENLKFAYMKIVI
;
A
#
# COMPACT_ATOMS: atom_id res chain seq x y z
N MET A 1 9.12 10.03 -16.23
CA MET A 1 10.42 9.35 -16.03
C MET A 1 10.35 8.02 -15.29
N GLN A 2 9.81 7.93 -14.08
CA GLN A 2 9.87 6.66 -13.31
C GLN A 2 9.07 5.50 -13.93
N ILE A 3 7.87 5.79 -14.44
CA ILE A 3 7.04 4.82 -15.17
C ILE A 3 7.79 4.29 -16.39
N ILE A 4 8.44 5.17 -17.16
CA ILE A 4 9.26 4.78 -18.32
C ILE A 4 10.38 3.80 -17.91
N ALA A 5 11.06 4.05 -16.80
CA ALA A 5 12.12 3.15 -16.33
C ALA A 5 11.57 1.77 -15.90
N ILE A 6 10.32 1.72 -15.43
CA ILE A 6 9.61 0.47 -15.14
C ILE A 6 9.22 -0.26 -16.43
N ASP A 7 8.75 0.44 -17.46
CA ASP A 7 8.43 -0.18 -18.75
C ASP A 7 9.69 -0.80 -19.39
N GLU A 8 10.81 -0.10 -19.34
CA GLU A 8 12.10 -0.63 -19.81
C GLU A 8 12.55 -1.85 -18.98
N LEU A 9 12.24 -1.86 -17.68
CA LEU A 9 12.49 -3.01 -16.82
C LEU A 9 11.63 -4.21 -17.26
N TYR A 10 10.33 -4.00 -17.46
CA TYR A 10 9.38 -5.02 -17.90
C TYR A 10 9.74 -5.63 -19.24
N LYS A 11 10.13 -4.81 -20.23
CA LYS A 11 10.69 -5.30 -21.50
C LYS A 11 11.87 -6.25 -21.27
N SER A 12 12.78 -5.90 -20.37
CA SER A 12 13.93 -6.75 -20.04
C SER A 12 13.59 -8.01 -19.24
N MET A 13 12.40 -8.04 -18.62
CA MET A 13 11.85 -9.22 -17.97
C MET A 13 11.08 -10.13 -18.92
N GLY A 14 10.80 -9.67 -20.15
CA GLY A 14 9.98 -10.37 -21.14
C GLY A 14 8.48 -10.21 -20.91
N ILE A 15 8.05 -9.22 -20.13
CA ILE A 15 6.64 -8.91 -19.90
C ILE A 15 6.10 -8.14 -21.11
N LEU A 16 4.99 -8.60 -21.67
CA LEU A 16 4.36 -8.02 -22.85
C LEU A 16 3.53 -6.79 -22.47
N GLU A 17 3.29 -5.90 -23.45
CA GLU A 17 2.57 -4.64 -23.19
C GLU A 17 1.10 -4.86 -22.80
N ASP A 18 0.47 -5.92 -23.28
CA ASP A 18 -0.90 -6.33 -22.97
C ASP A 18 -1.04 -6.96 -21.58
N GLU A 19 0.08 -7.34 -20.94
CA GLU A 19 0.12 -7.78 -19.54
C GLU A 19 0.27 -6.60 -18.55
N ILE A 20 0.47 -5.37 -19.04
CA ILE A 20 0.71 -4.18 -18.21
C ILE A 20 -0.59 -3.38 -18.02
N ILE A 21 -1.02 -3.28 -16.77
CA ILE A 21 -2.17 -2.47 -16.39
C ILE A 21 -1.72 -1.12 -15.83
N TYR A 22 -2.14 -0.04 -16.45
CA TYR A 22 -1.94 1.32 -15.94
C TYR A 22 -3.11 1.72 -15.05
N ILE A 23 -2.82 2.01 -13.79
CA ILE A 23 -3.81 2.43 -12.79
C ILE A 23 -3.50 3.86 -12.37
N ASP A 24 -4.48 4.75 -12.48
CA ASP A 24 -4.37 6.12 -11.97
C ASP A 24 -4.14 6.11 -10.45
N THR A 25 -3.26 6.98 -9.96
CA THR A 25 -2.87 7.00 -8.54
C THR A 25 -4.03 7.33 -7.60
N ASN A 26 -5.10 7.96 -8.11
CA ASN A 26 -6.34 8.22 -7.37
C ASN A 26 -7.21 6.97 -7.23
N ASN A 27 -7.12 6.04 -8.18
CA ASN A 27 -7.93 4.83 -8.28
C ASN A 27 -7.31 3.61 -7.58
N LEU A 28 -6.10 3.73 -7.03
CA LEU A 28 -5.41 2.61 -6.35
C LEU A 28 -6.23 1.96 -5.23
N ALA A 29 -6.98 2.76 -4.46
CA ALA A 29 -7.78 2.27 -3.34
C ALA A 29 -9.09 1.59 -3.78
N THR A 30 -9.61 1.94 -4.95
CA THR A 30 -10.90 1.48 -5.48
C THR A 30 -10.76 0.50 -6.65
N TYR A 31 -9.53 0.14 -7.02
CA TYR A 31 -9.26 -0.82 -8.08
C TYR A 31 -9.84 -2.19 -7.73
N ASP A 32 -10.74 -2.70 -8.56
CA ASP A 32 -11.40 -4.01 -8.40
C ASP A 32 -11.26 -4.87 -9.67
N GLY A 33 -10.17 -4.69 -10.40
CA GLY A 33 -9.82 -5.52 -11.56
C GLY A 33 -9.18 -6.85 -11.15
N GLU A 34 -8.40 -7.42 -12.05
CA GLU A 34 -7.57 -8.59 -11.75
C GLU A 34 -6.51 -8.29 -10.67
N TYR A 35 -5.94 -9.32 -10.08
CA TYR A 35 -4.87 -9.12 -9.11
C TYR A 35 -3.59 -8.67 -9.80
N VAL A 36 -2.93 -7.63 -9.27
CA VAL A 36 -1.73 -7.05 -9.89
C VAL A 36 -0.61 -6.84 -8.89
N VAL A 37 0.63 -7.01 -9.35
CA VAL A 37 1.85 -6.61 -8.63
C VAL A 37 2.23 -5.19 -9.05
N LEU A 38 2.23 -4.25 -8.10
CA LEU A 38 2.52 -2.84 -8.36
C LEU A 38 3.92 -2.45 -7.87
N PRO A 39 4.88 -2.12 -8.75
CA PRO A 39 6.15 -1.51 -8.35
C PRO A 39 5.91 -0.06 -7.86
N VAL A 40 5.94 0.14 -6.54
CA VAL A 40 5.80 1.46 -5.93
C VAL A 40 7.14 2.18 -5.99
N THR A 41 7.36 2.93 -7.06
CA THR A 41 8.57 3.74 -7.26
C THR A 41 8.36 5.22 -7.04
N MET A 42 7.11 5.69 -7.03
CA MET A 42 6.74 7.10 -6.97
C MET A 42 6.52 7.61 -5.53
N PRO A 43 6.65 8.91 -5.28
CA PRO A 43 6.22 9.50 -4.02
C PRO A 43 4.69 9.36 -3.85
N LEU A 44 4.25 8.84 -2.70
CA LEU A 44 2.84 8.78 -2.29
C LEU A 44 2.64 9.70 -1.09
N VAL A 45 2.66 11.02 -1.35
CA VAL A 45 2.74 12.07 -0.31
C VAL A 45 1.40 12.79 -0.10
N ASP A 46 0.38 12.50 -0.88
CA ASP A 46 -0.97 13.01 -0.66
C ASP A 46 -1.60 12.43 0.62
N TYR A 47 -2.44 13.23 1.26
CA TYR A 47 -3.14 12.84 2.48
C TYR A 47 -4.21 11.78 2.18
N ARG A 48 -4.26 10.73 3.01
CA ARG A 48 -5.34 9.73 3.02
C ARG A 48 -5.68 9.30 4.43
N THR A 49 -6.96 9.05 4.67
CA THR A 49 -7.45 8.39 5.88
C THR A 49 -6.77 7.02 6.03
N GLY A 50 -6.21 6.72 7.21
CA GLY A 50 -5.40 5.52 7.45
C GLY A 50 -4.01 5.53 6.79
N GLY A 51 -3.61 6.63 6.16
CA GLY A 51 -2.30 6.79 5.54
C GLY A 51 -2.03 5.76 4.44
N ILE A 52 -0.86 5.11 4.48
CA ILE A 52 -0.52 4.08 3.47
C ILE A 52 -1.45 2.86 3.53
N SER A 53 -2.04 2.57 4.70
CA SER A 53 -2.83 1.35 4.90
C SER A 53 -4.13 1.34 4.09
N GLY A 54 -4.69 2.52 3.81
CA GLY A 54 -5.87 2.71 2.96
C GLY A 54 -5.54 3.06 1.50
N ARG A 55 -4.28 2.90 1.08
CA ARG A 55 -3.84 3.39 -0.25
C ARG A 55 -4.16 2.43 -1.39
N PHE A 56 -4.10 1.15 -1.12
CA PHE A 56 -4.17 0.09 -2.13
C PHE A 56 -5.38 -0.79 -1.84
N SER A 57 -6.12 -1.17 -2.88
CA SER A 57 -7.17 -2.18 -2.76
C SER A 57 -6.56 -3.56 -2.49
N GLN A 58 -7.41 -4.52 -2.11
CA GLN A 58 -6.99 -5.91 -1.90
C GLN A 58 -6.57 -6.61 -3.21
N ARG A 59 -6.84 -6.01 -4.37
CA ARG A 59 -6.40 -6.50 -5.69
C ARG A 59 -4.98 -6.09 -6.04
N ILE A 60 -4.34 -5.23 -5.25
CA ILE A 60 -3.00 -4.71 -5.54
C ILE A 60 -2.00 -5.23 -4.50
N VAL A 61 -0.93 -5.87 -4.97
CA VAL A 61 0.24 -6.23 -4.16
C VAL A 61 1.35 -5.20 -4.42
N PRO A 62 1.57 -4.23 -3.52
CA PRO A 62 2.60 -3.23 -3.70
C PRO A 62 3.99 -3.76 -3.35
N VAL A 63 4.95 -3.52 -4.24
CA VAL A 63 6.37 -3.76 -4.01
C VAL A 63 7.09 -2.42 -3.95
N PHE A 64 7.47 -1.99 -2.75
CA PHE A 64 8.10 -0.69 -2.51
C PHE A 64 9.55 -0.64 -3.00
N LEU A 65 9.83 0.25 -3.97
CA LEU A 65 11.07 0.31 -4.77
C LEU A 65 11.48 1.78 -5.00
N GLY A 66 12.02 2.43 -3.97
CA GLY A 66 12.37 3.85 -4.02
C GLY A 66 11.25 4.74 -3.48
N PHE A 67 10.62 4.30 -2.40
CA PHE A 67 9.55 4.98 -1.68
C PHE A 67 10.10 6.12 -0.81
N THR A 68 9.40 7.25 -0.79
CA THR A 68 9.77 8.43 0.01
C THR A 68 8.56 8.93 0.80
N MET A 69 8.81 9.37 2.03
CA MET A 69 7.82 9.97 2.91
C MET A 69 8.28 11.33 3.40
N VAL A 70 7.33 12.22 3.65
CA VAL A 70 7.60 13.53 4.28
C VAL A 70 7.50 13.41 5.80
N LYS A 71 6.46 12.72 6.29
CA LYS A 71 6.23 12.50 7.72
C LYS A 71 7.24 11.52 8.31
N ASP A 72 7.53 11.73 9.59
CA ASP A 72 8.39 10.90 10.43
C ASP A 72 7.62 10.14 11.52
N THR A 73 6.29 10.28 11.56
CA THR A 73 5.39 9.56 12.46
C THR A 73 4.41 8.68 11.68
N LEU A 74 4.18 7.47 12.17
CA LEU A 74 3.31 6.46 11.57
C LEU A 74 2.16 6.10 12.51
N LEU A 75 0.98 5.89 11.95
CA LEU A 75 -0.17 5.32 12.65
C LEU A 75 0.04 3.81 12.89
N PRO A 76 -0.58 3.22 13.94
CA PRO A 76 -0.47 1.77 14.19
C PRO A 76 -0.82 0.90 12.98
N GLU A 77 -1.87 1.26 12.23
CA GLU A 77 -2.29 0.57 11.02
C GLU A 77 -1.28 0.69 9.87
N GLU A 78 -0.53 1.79 9.79
CA GLU A 78 0.54 1.95 8.81
C GLU A 78 1.76 1.11 9.16
N VAL A 79 2.11 1.04 10.45
CA VAL A 79 3.18 0.15 10.93
C VAL A 79 2.84 -1.31 10.63
N ALA A 80 1.61 -1.72 10.90
CA ALA A 80 1.12 -3.07 10.56
C ALA A 80 1.17 -3.32 9.04
N TYR A 81 0.74 -2.34 8.25
CA TYR A 81 0.76 -2.42 6.78
C TYR A 81 2.19 -2.57 6.23
N PHE A 82 3.11 -1.70 6.64
CA PHE A 82 4.49 -1.75 6.17
C PHE A 82 5.22 -3.01 6.62
N ASN A 83 4.95 -3.54 7.82
CA ASN A 83 5.51 -4.81 8.26
C ASN A 83 5.06 -5.97 7.37
N ARG A 84 3.78 -5.99 6.97
CA ARG A 84 3.25 -6.99 6.04
C ARG A 84 3.88 -6.90 4.65
N MET A 85 4.17 -5.69 4.18
CA MET A 85 4.76 -5.44 2.85
C MET A 85 6.30 -5.37 2.86
N ALA A 86 6.93 -5.67 3.99
CA ALA A 86 8.37 -5.55 4.16
C ALA A 86 9.13 -6.62 3.33
N PRO A 87 10.38 -6.35 2.88
CA PRO A 87 11.17 -5.17 3.19
C PRO A 87 10.79 -3.94 2.36
N ILE A 88 10.84 -2.75 2.94
CA ILE A 88 10.51 -1.51 2.21
C ILE A 88 11.77 -0.94 1.54
N GLY A 89 11.74 -0.77 0.21
CA GLY A 89 12.81 -0.12 -0.54
C GLY A 89 12.62 1.39 -0.51
N CYS A 90 13.46 2.09 0.26
CA CYS A 90 13.39 3.53 0.46
C CYS A 90 14.21 4.29 -0.57
N ARG A 91 13.73 5.47 -0.97
CA ARG A 91 14.47 6.40 -1.83
C ARG A 91 15.60 7.08 -1.09
N ASP A 92 15.35 7.44 0.16
CA ASP A 92 16.21 8.32 0.94
C ASP A 92 16.38 7.83 2.39
N GLU A 93 17.45 8.32 3.01
CA GLU A 93 17.85 7.94 4.37
C GLU A 93 16.85 8.39 5.43
N ARG A 94 16.17 9.53 5.22
CA ARG A 94 15.13 9.98 6.14
C ARG A 94 14.01 8.95 6.24
N THR A 95 13.46 8.55 5.09
CA THR A 95 12.40 7.54 5.02
C THR A 95 12.87 6.20 5.59
N LEU A 96 14.10 5.77 5.27
CA LEU A 96 14.72 4.58 5.84
C LEU A 96 14.75 4.61 7.38
N ASN A 97 15.29 5.70 7.94
CA ASN A 97 15.47 5.84 9.38
C ASN A 97 14.12 5.93 10.09
N THR A 98 13.14 6.65 9.52
CA THR A 98 11.77 6.65 10.02
C THR A 98 11.21 5.24 10.11
N LEU A 99 11.26 4.43 9.04
CA LEU A 99 10.72 3.07 9.06
C LEU A 99 11.46 2.16 10.07
N ARG A 100 12.79 2.28 10.15
CA ARG A 100 13.60 1.50 11.11
C ARG A 100 13.31 1.83 12.56
N ASN A 101 13.00 3.10 12.87
CA ASN A 101 12.60 3.51 14.22
C ASN A 101 11.30 2.83 14.68
N TYR A 102 10.46 2.41 13.73
CA TYR A 102 9.25 1.60 13.98
C TYR A 102 9.49 0.08 13.86
N GLY A 103 10.74 -0.37 13.75
CA GLY A 103 11.09 -1.79 13.62
C GLY A 103 10.81 -2.40 12.24
N ILE A 104 10.48 -1.58 11.23
CA ILE A 104 10.11 -2.06 9.89
C ILE A 104 11.38 -2.37 9.08
N LYS A 105 11.49 -3.61 8.58
CA LYS A 105 12.60 -4.02 7.70
C LYS A 105 12.62 -3.16 6.43
N SER A 106 13.73 -2.48 6.20
CA SER A 106 13.86 -1.52 5.10
C SER A 106 15.33 -1.33 4.67
N TYR A 107 15.53 -0.91 3.42
CA TYR A 107 16.83 -0.69 2.80
C TYR A 107 16.79 0.50 1.82
N LEU A 108 17.95 1.07 1.49
CA LEU A 108 18.05 2.10 0.45
C LEU A 108 18.03 1.48 -0.93
N HIS A 109 17.09 1.91 -1.74
CA HIS A 109 16.95 1.56 -3.16
C HIS A 109 17.37 2.73 -4.07
N GLY A 110 17.16 3.97 -3.62
CA GLY A 110 17.36 5.16 -4.46
C GLY A 110 16.17 5.38 -5.39
N CYS A 111 16.43 5.73 -6.65
CA CYS A 111 15.38 5.92 -7.65
C CYS A 111 15.59 4.97 -8.83
N ILE A 112 14.51 4.32 -9.27
CA ILE A 112 14.52 3.37 -10.37
C ILE A 112 15.10 3.96 -11.67
N THR A 113 15.03 5.28 -11.89
CA THR A 113 15.59 5.90 -13.09
C THR A 113 17.12 5.84 -13.15
N ALA A 114 17.80 5.36 -12.12
CA ALA A 114 19.21 4.98 -12.20
C ALA A 114 19.46 3.80 -13.17
N THR A 115 18.41 3.04 -13.54
CA THR A 115 18.50 1.84 -14.40
C THR A 115 18.43 2.10 -15.89
N PHE A 116 18.27 3.36 -16.34
CA PHE A 116 18.22 3.68 -17.77
C PHE A 116 19.47 3.21 -18.51
N PRO A 117 19.35 2.70 -19.75
CA PRO A 117 20.46 2.13 -20.49
C PRO A 117 21.45 3.21 -20.92
N LEU A 118 22.72 2.80 -21.04
CA LEU A 118 23.76 3.65 -21.59
C LEU A 118 23.43 4.01 -23.05
N ARG A 119 23.67 5.25 -23.45
CA ARG A 119 23.53 5.67 -24.86
C ARG A 119 24.71 5.20 -25.71
N ASP A 120 24.61 5.39 -27.02
CA ASP A 120 25.73 5.14 -27.93
C ASP A 120 26.86 6.16 -27.68
N MET A 121 27.93 5.70 -27.04
CA MET A 121 29.08 6.55 -26.68
C MET A 121 30.01 6.84 -27.86
N SER A 122 29.81 6.20 -29.03
CA SER A 122 30.60 6.46 -30.24
C SER A 122 30.17 7.73 -30.97
N LYS A 123 28.93 8.19 -30.74
CA LYS A 123 28.37 9.40 -31.34
C LYS A 123 28.92 10.65 -30.68
N LYS A 124 29.07 11.71 -31.49
CA LYS A 124 29.35 13.05 -30.99
C LYS A 124 28.04 13.76 -30.70
N TYR A 125 27.99 14.39 -29.54
CA TYR A 125 26.88 15.21 -29.07
C TYR A 125 27.39 16.64 -28.87
N ASP A 126 26.59 17.64 -29.21
CA ASP A 126 27.04 19.03 -29.26
C ASP A 126 26.17 20.02 -28.46
N LYS A 127 24.91 19.70 -28.18
CA LYS A 127 23.99 20.61 -27.49
C LYS A 127 24.18 20.62 -25.97
N VAL A 128 24.06 21.79 -25.36
CA VAL A 128 24.00 21.94 -23.89
C VAL A 128 22.55 22.18 -23.51
N TYR A 129 21.97 21.40 -22.61
CA TYR A 129 20.61 21.61 -22.14
C TYR A 129 20.61 22.26 -20.76
N ILE A 130 19.96 23.41 -20.64
CA ILE A 130 19.73 24.08 -19.35
C ILE A 130 18.25 23.87 -19.00
N VAL A 131 17.99 23.01 -18.01
CA VAL A 131 16.64 22.55 -17.67
C VAL A 131 16.30 22.90 -16.23
N ASP A 132 15.42 23.88 -16.03
CA ASP A 132 15.01 24.36 -14.70
C ASP A 132 16.20 24.61 -13.75
N ALA A 133 17.31 25.12 -14.29
CA ALA A 133 18.46 25.53 -13.51
C ALA A 133 18.20 26.90 -12.84
N PRO A 134 18.77 27.18 -11.65
CA PRO A 134 18.64 28.50 -11.01
C PRO A 134 19.16 29.61 -11.92
N LYS A 135 18.44 30.73 -12.09
CA LYS A 135 18.84 31.80 -13.01
C LYS A 135 20.22 32.37 -12.70
N GLU A 136 20.59 32.36 -11.42
CA GLU A 136 21.87 32.88 -10.92
C GLU A 136 23.06 32.09 -11.46
N ILE A 137 22.86 30.87 -11.96
CA ILE A 137 23.95 30.08 -12.53
C ILE A 137 24.45 30.65 -13.86
N GLU A 138 23.59 31.33 -14.62
CA GLU A 138 23.91 31.74 -16.00
C GLU A 138 25.18 32.60 -16.08
N LYS A 139 25.43 33.45 -15.07
CA LYS A 139 26.63 34.29 -14.99
C LYS A 139 27.95 33.51 -14.81
N PHE A 140 27.86 32.24 -14.40
CA PHE A 140 29.02 31.36 -14.21
C PHE A 140 29.24 30.42 -15.40
N ILE A 141 28.23 30.24 -16.27
CA ILE A 141 28.36 29.35 -17.44
C ILE A 141 29.32 29.97 -18.46
N PRO A 142 30.37 29.27 -18.90
CA PRO A 142 31.25 29.74 -19.96
C PRO A 142 30.50 30.03 -21.28
N ASN A 143 30.85 31.13 -21.95
CA ASN A 143 30.20 31.56 -23.21
C ASN A 143 30.15 30.47 -24.29
N HIS A 144 31.19 29.63 -24.40
CA HIS A 144 31.22 28.56 -25.39
C HIS A 144 30.15 27.46 -25.15
N LEU A 145 29.71 27.26 -23.90
CA LEU A 145 28.59 26.39 -23.56
C LEU A 145 27.26 27.11 -23.77
N LEU A 146 27.17 28.39 -23.39
CA LEU A 146 25.97 29.21 -23.62
C LEU A 146 25.61 29.32 -25.10
N ASN A 147 26.60 29.42 -25.98
CA ASN A 147 26.39 29.48 -27.44
C ASN A 147 25.76 28.20 -28.01
N LYS A 148 25.83 27.08 -27.29
CA LYS A 148 25.23 25.80 -27.66
C LYS A 148 24.01 25.45 -26.80
N ALA A 149 23.56 26.38 -25.95
CA ALA A 149 22.58 26.10 -24.93
C ALA A 149 21.15 26.14 -25.48
N VAL A 150 20.40 25.08 -25.20
CA VAL A 150 18.95 25.00 -25.36
C VAL A 150 18.33 25.06 -23.97
N ARG A 151 17.47 26.07 -23.74
CA ARG A 151 16.75 26.23 -22.47
C ARG A 151 15.42 25.48 -22.54
N LYS A 152 15.13 24.68 -21.50
CA LYS A 152 13.86 23.94 -21.36
C LYS A 152 13.33 24.02 -19.94
N THR A 153 12.04 23.71 -19.80
CA THR A 153 11.38 23.50 -18.52
C THR A 153 10.62 22.18 -18.56
N HIS A 154 10.59 21.47 -17.44
CA HIS A 154 9.72 20.32 -17.19
C HIS A 154 8.49 20.70 -16.37
N MET A 155 8.32 21.99 -16.06
CA MET A 155 7.19 22.52 -15.31
C MET A 155 6.07 22.88 -16.31
N HIS A 156 5.05 22.04 -16.41
CA HIS A 156 3.92 22.23 -17.31
C HIS A 156 2.60 22.28 -16.57
N GLU A 157 1.72 23.17 -16.99
CA GLU A 157 0.33 23.26 -16.56
C GLU A 157 -0.59 22.94 -17.75
N GLY A 158 -1.72 22.28 -17.49
CA GLY A 158 -2.75 22.04 -18.52
C GLY A 158 -2.24 21.25 -19.74
N LEU A 159 -1.48 20.17 -19.49
CA LEU A 159 -0.91 19.34 -20.56
C LEU A 159 -2.01 18.83 -21.52
N LYS A 160 -1.79 19.05 -22.82
CA LYS A 160 -2.62 18.46 -23.90
C LYS A 160 -2.18 17.05 -24.26
N GLU A 161 -0.88 16.77 -24.12
CA GLU A 161 -0.27 15.48 -24.38
C GLU A 161 -0.23 14.64 -23.10
N GLU A 162 -0.25 13.31 -23.26
CA GLU A 162 -0.09 12.39 -22.14
C GLU A 162 1.27 12.60 -21.45
N PRO A 163 1.33 12.84 -20.12
CA PRO A 163 2.57 13.19 -19.42
C PRO A 163 3.69 12.17 -19.61
N LYS A 164 3.35 10.89 -19.72
CA LYS A 164 4.32 9.81 -19.98
C LYS A 164 5.00 10.00 -21.35
N GLN A 165 4.23 10.31 -22.39
CA GLN A 165 4.74 10.49 -23.76
C GLN A 165 5.63 11.73 -23.85
N LEU A 166 5.21 12.86 -23.27
CA LEU A 166 6.02 14.08 -23.26
C LEU A 166 7.37 13.86 -22.55
N MET A 167 7.37 13.17 -21.41
CA MET A 167 8.60 12.84 -20.69
C MET A 167 9.51 11.88 -21.47
N GLN A 168 8.93 10.96 -22.26
CA GLN A 168 9.69 10.09 -23.16
C GLN A 168 10.40 10.92 -24.24
N GLN A 169 9.69 11.86 -24.87
CA GLN A 169 10.28 12.75 -25.88
C GLN A 169 11.46 13.56 -25.32
N TYR A 170 11.31 14.15 -24.13
CA TYR A 170 12.41 14.89 -23.48
C TYR A 170 13.62 14.00 -23.19
N TYR A 171 13.38 12.79 -22.68
CA TYR A 171 14.47 11.86 -22.42
C TYR A 171 15.19 11.43 -23.70
N ASP A 172 14.45 11.11 -24.76
CA ASP A 172 15.02 10.70 -26.04
C ASP A 172 15.82 11.84 -26.69
N GLU A 173 15.31 13.07 -26.64
CA GLU A 173 16.05 14.25 -27.10
C GLU A 173 17.37 14.41 -26.36
N TYR A 174 17.36 14.38 -25.01
CA TYR A 174 18.58 14.53 -24.24
C TYR A 174 19.56 13.38 -24.51
N LYS A 175 19.07 12.15 -24.54
CA LYS A 175 19.87 10.96 -24.84
C LYS A 175 20.56 11.08 -26.20
N ASN A 176 19.86 11.57 -27.21
CA ASN A 176 20.34 11.60 -28.60
C ASN A 176 21.13 12.85 -28.96
N GLU A 177 21.05 13.94 -28.19
CA GLU A 177 21.63 15.23 -28.61
C GLU A 177 22.51 15.91 -27.55
N ALA A 178 22.33 15.62 -26.27
CA ALA A 178 22.98 16.36 -25.20
C ALA A 178 24.47 16.03 -25.06
N ALA A 179 25.33 17.04 -25.20
CA ALA A 179 26.72 17.01 -24.75
C ALA A 179 26.82 17.21 -23.23
N LEU A 180 25.91 17.99 -22.65
CA LEU A 180 25.87 18.34 -21.22
C LEU A 180 24.44 18.73 -20.83
N VAL A 181 24.01 18.33 -19.63
CA VAL A 181 22.75 18.79 -19.02
C VAL A 181 23.07 19.56 -17.73
N ILE A 182 22.48 20.75 -17.58
CA ILE A 182 22.59 21.59 -16.39
C ILE A 182 21.18 21.73 -15.81
N THR A 183 20.95 21.23 -14.59
CA THR A 183 19.58 21.18 -14.04
C THR A 183 19.56 21.20 -12.52
N SER A 184 18.41 21.61 -11.95
CA SER A 184 18.12 21.43 -10.51
C SER A 184 17.23 20.23 -10.18
N LEU A 185 16.73 19.52 -11.20
CA LEU A 185 15.72 18.46 -11.04
C LEU A 185 16.37 17.08 -10.95
N LEU A 186 16.04 16.33 -9.89
CA LEU A 186 16.49 14.94 -9.71
C LEU A 186 16.10 14.07 -10.90
N HIS A 187 14.83 14.18 -11.32
CA HIS A 187 14.27 13.37 -12.39
C HIS A 187 14.64 13.86 -13.80
N CYS A 188 15.36 14.97 -13.94
CA CYS A 188 16.07 15.29 -15.18
C CYS A 188 17.52 14.78 -15.11
N ALA A 189 18.21 15.04 -14.00
CA ALA A 189 19.61 14.68 -13.81
C ALA A 189 19.85 13.18 -13.85
N LEU A 190 19.22 12.40 -12.98
CA LEU A 190 19.54 11.00 -12.78
C LEU A 190 19.34 10.13 -14.05
N PRO A 191 18.24 10.24 -14.81
CA PRO A 191 18.12 9.54 -16.09
C PRO A 191 19.24 9.89 -17.08
N CYS A 192 19.65 11.16 -17.12
CA CYS A 192 20.73 11.63 -17.99
C CYS A 192 22.08 11.07 -17.56
N ILE A 193 22.38 11.07 -16.25
CA ILE A 193 23.59 10.44 -15.70
C ILE A 193 23.59 8.95 -16.04
N ALA A 194 22.48 8.24 -15.81
CA ALA A 194 22.35 6.82 -16.13
C ALA A 194 22.56 6.53 -17.63
N ALA A 195 22.14 7.44 -18.51
CA ALA A 195 22.35 7.34 -19.95
C ALA A 195 23.79 7.67 -20.40
N GLY A 196 24.70 8.04 -19.50
CA GLY A 196 26.07 8.43 -19.83
C GLY A 196 26.21 9.87 -20.35
N ILE A 197 25.27 10.74 -19.99
CA ILE A 197 25.33 12.17 -20.31
C ILE A 197 26.02 12.88 -19.13
N PRO A 198 27.02 13.75 -19.39
CA PRO A 198 27.52 14.66 -18.37
C PRO A 198 26.39 15.52 -17.78
N VAL A 199 26.34 15.64 -16.45
CA VAL A 199 25.34 16.44 -15.76
C VAL A 199 25.98 17.33 -14.70
N ILE A 200 25.61 18.61 -14.71
CA ILE A 200 25.86 19.53 -13.60
C ILE A 200 24.53 19.68 -12.84
N LEU A 201 24.47 19.09 -11.65
CA LEU A 201 23.30 19.11 -10.78
C LEU A 201 23.43 20.22 -9.73
N LEU A 202 22.42 21.08 -9.67
CA LEU A 202 22.46 22.34 -8.92
C LEU A 202 21.33 22.43 -7.88
N LYS A 203 21.58 23.16 -6.79
CA LYS A 203 20.59 23.67 -5.85
C LYS A 203 20.84 25.15 -5.58
N SER A 204 19.79 25.97 -5.71
CA SER A 204 19.87 27.41 -5.47
C SER A 204 20.10 27.76 -4.00
N ALA A 205 19.59 26.93 -3.09
CA ALA A 205 19.79 27.07 -1.66
C ALA A 205 21.13 26.50 -1.20
N ASP A 206 21.59 26.98 -0.04
CA ASP A 206 22.75 26.43 0.69
C ASP A 206 22.48 24.99 1.18
N ALA A 207 21.20 24.58 1.24
CA ALA A 207 20.78 23.27 1.72
C ALA A 207 20.32 22.35 0.59
N VAL A 208 20.76 21.10 0.65
CA VAL A 208 20.29 20.01 -0.21
C VAL A 208 19.16 19.27 0.50
N THR A 209 18.03 19.09 -0.19
CA THR A 209 16.91 18.28 0.35
C THR A 209 17.32 16.81 0.51
N TYR A 210 16.94 16.19 1.62
CA TYR A 210 17.22 14.78 1.95
C TYR A 210 16.92 13.77 0.82
N ARG A 211 15.97 14.10 -0.07
CA ARG A 211 15.60 13.27 -1.23
C ARG A 211 16.74 13.07 -2.24
N PHE A 212 17.75 13.93 -2.18
CA PHE A 212 18.92 13.90 -3.04
C PHE A 212 20.16 13.27 -2.39
N ALA A 213 20.15 13.06 -1.06
CA ALA A 213 21.35 12.67 -0.31
C ALA A 213 22.05 11.43 -0.90
N TRP A 214 21.29 10.42 -1.30
CA TRP A 214 21.85 9.21 -1.89
C TRP A 214 22.57 9.45 -3.24
N LEU A 215 22.23 10.50 -4.00
CA LEU A 215 22.89 10.85 -5.27
C LEU A 215 24.32 11.34 -5.05
N GLU A 216 24.67 11.82 -3.85
CA GLU A 216 26.03 12.29 -3.53
C GLU A 216 27.06 11.16 -3.67
N LYS A 217 26.61 9.90 -3.63
CA LYS A 217 27.45 8.74 -3.92
C LYS A 217 27.81 8.58 -5.41
N LEU A 218 27.03 9.20 -6.29
CA LEU A 218 27.18 9.12 -7.75
C LEU A 218 27.74 10.41 -8.36
N THR A 219 27.26 11.57 -7.92
CA THR A 219 27.64 12.87 -8.49
C THR A 219 27.68 13.96 -7.43
N LYS A 220 28.54 14.96 -7.63
CA LYS A 220 28.52 16.17 -6.82
C LYS A 220 27.21 16.94 -7.09
N ILE A 221 26.61 17.44 -6.02
CA ILE A 221 25.49 18.39 -6.06
C ILE A 221 26.08 19.75 -5.68
N TYR A 222 26.02 20.72 -6.59
CA TYR A 222 26.53 22.06 -6.31
C TYR A 222 25.44 22.93 -5.68
N THR A 223 25.75 23.53 -4.54
CA THR A 223 24.92 24.54 -3.88
C THR A 223 25.30 25.95 -4.35
N GLY A 224 24.45 26.95 -4.07
CA GLY A 224 24.67 28.34 -4.46
C GLY A 224 26.10 28.88 -4.17
N PRO A 225 26.65 28.68 -2.95
CA PRO A 225 28.00 29.12 -2.61
C PRO A 225 29.11 28.48 -3.46
N GLU A 226 28.86 27.29 -4.01
CA GLU A 226 29.83 26.50 -4.79
C GLU A 226 29.74 26.76 -6.30
N PHE A 227 28.85 27.63 -6.78
CA PHE A 227 28.67 27.87 -8.23
C PHE A 227 29.96 28.35 -8.93
N LYS A 228 30.80 29.10 -8.22
CA LYS A 228 32.12 29.53 -8.71
C LYS A 228 33.14 28.39 -8.86
N GLU A 229 32.86 27.24 -8.26
CA GLU A 229 33.75 26.06 -8.18
C GLU A 229 33.29 24.94 -9.12
N ILE A 230 32.29 25.20 -9.96
CA ILE A 230 31.76 24.22 -10.90
C ILE A 230 32.82 23.82 -11.92
N ASN A 231 33.00 22.51 -12.06
CA ASN A 231 33.78 21.96 -13.15
C ASN A 231 32.93 21.88 -14.42
N TRP A 232 33.09 22.87 -15.30
CA TRP A 232 32.36 22.93 -16.58
C TRP A 232 32.79 21.88 -17.61
N ASN A 233 33.90 21.17 -17.36
CA ASN A 233 34.34 20.02 -18.17
C ASN A 233 33.96 18.68 -17.49
N GLN A 234 32.72 18.61 -17.00
CA GLN A 234 32.18 17.43 -16.32
C GLN A 234 32.23 16.21 -17.25
N GLN A 235 32.79 15.11 -16.76
CA GLN A 235 32.80 13.85 -17.49
C GLN A 235 31.55 13.02 -17.15
N PRO A 236 31.10 12.13 -18.05
CA PRO A 236 30.03 11.18 -17.74
C PRO A 236 30.38 10.34 -16.51
N VAL A 237 29.43 10.18 -15.60
CA VAL A 237 29.56 9.22 -14.49
C VAL A 237 29.03 7.88 -14.98
N LEU A 238 29.91 6.88 -15.11
CA LEU A 238 29.55 5.53 -15.53
C LEU A 238 29.49 4.61 -14.31
N PHE A 239 28.32 4.02 -14.05
CA PHE A 239 28.07 3.19 -12.87
C PHE A 239 27.31 1.89 -13.21
N GLU A 240 27.66 1.25 -14.34
CA GLU A 240 26.96 0.06 -14.86
C GLU A 240 26.88 -1.11 -13.86
N GLU A 241 27.90 -1.32 -13.02
CA GLU A 241 27.83 -2.34 -11.97
C GLU A 241 26.70 -2.03 -10.97
N HIS A 242 26.64 -0.79 -10.47
CA HIS A 242 25.58 -0.37 -9.56
C HIS A 242 24.21 -0.39 -10.23
N LYS A 243 24.13 0.03 -11.50
CA LYS A 243 22.93 -0.05 -12.33
C LYS A 243 22.37 -1.47 -12.37
N ASN A 244 23.23 -2.45 -12.68
CA ASN A 244 22.87 -3.86 -12.71
C ASN A 244 22.45 -4.39 -11.34
N ARG A 245 23.08 -3.93 -10.24
CA ARG A 245 22.67 -4.29 -8.87
C ARG A 245 21.25 -3.81 -8.56
N VAL A 246 20.92 -2.55 -8.87
CA VAL A 246 19.56 -2.01 -8.67
C VAL A 246 18.55 -2.76 -9.54
N LYS A 247 18.87 -2.99 -10.82
CA LYS A 247 18.02 -3.73 -11.75
C LYS A 247 17.73 -5.15 -11.27
N ASN A 248 18.77 -5.92 -10.95
CA ASN A 248 18.64 -7.31 -10.53
C ASN A 248 17.88 -7.44 -9.20
N LEU A 249 18.13 -6.55 -8.24
CA LEU A 249 17.38 -6.53 -6.99
C LEU A 249 15.90 -6.22 -7.24
N THR A 250 15.61 -5.24 -8.10
CA THR A 250 14.23 -4.86 -8.44
C THR A 250 13.49 -6.03 -9.11
N ILE A 251 14.10 -6.68 -10.11
CA ILE A 251 13.53 -7.85 -10.78
C ILE A 251 13.29 -8.98 -9.77
N LYS A 252 14.28 -9.26 -8.92
CA LYS A 252 14.16 -10.30 -7.89
C LYS A 252 12.96 -10.03 -6.99
N ARG A 253 12.79 -8.79 -6.53
CA ARG A 253 11.68 -8.41 -5.65
C ARG A 253 10.31 -8.55 -6.32
N LEU A 254 10.21 -8.16 -7.59
CA LEU A 254 8.96 -8.28 -8.34
C LEU A 254 8.60 -9.74 -8.63
N ARG A 255 9.59 -10.55 -9.04
CA ARG A 255 9.42 -12.00 -9.22
C ARG A 255 9.00 -12.68 -7.93
N GLN A 256 9.64 -12.37 -6.80
CA GLN A 256 9.26 -12.92 -5.51
C GLN A 256 7.81 -12.61 -5.14
N ALA A 257 7.35 -11.37 -5.34
CA ALA A 257 5.95 -11.03 -5.09
C ALA A 257 5.02 -11.77 -6.07
N HIS A 258 5.36 -11.83 -7.34
CA HIS A 258 4.59 -12.60 -8.32
C HIS A 258 4.49 -14.08 -7.94
N ASP A 259 5.61 -14.72 -7.64
CA ASP A 259 5.67 -16.15 -7.31
C ASP A 259 4.95 -16.48 -5.99
N GLU A 260 4.92 -15.53 -5.03
CA GLU A 260 4.21 -15.68 -3.77
C GLU A 260 2.68 -15.65 -3.95
N TYR A 261 2.17 -14.85 -4.90
CA TYR A 261 0.74 -14.54 -4.98
C TYR A 261 0.01 -15.04 -6.23
N SER A 262 0.69 -15.25 -7.36
CA SER A 262 0.07 -15.54 -8.66
C SER A 262 -0.91 -16.72 -8.62
N GLU A 263 -0.45 -17.92 -8.26
CA GLU A 263 -1.32 -19.11 -8.22
C GLU A 263 -2.47 -18.98 -7.20
N ILE A 264 -2.22 -18.32 -6.06
CA ILE A 264 -3.21 -18.08 -5.02
C ILE A 264 -4.33 -17.19 -5.57
N PHE A 265 -3.95 -16.12 -6.27
CA PHE A 265 -4.89 -15.17 -6.83
C PHE A 265 -5.63 -15.69 -8.05
N ASP A 266 -4.98 -16.47 -8.91
CA ASP A 266 -5.64 -17.13 -10.04
C ASP A 266 -6.76 -18.05 -9.55
N LEU A 267 -6.48 -18.86 -8.52
CA LEU A 267 -7.48 -19.72 -7.90
C LEU A 267 -8.60 -18.91 -7.23
N SER A 268 -8.25 -17.84 -6.49
CA SER A 268 -9.24 -16.99 -5.84
C SER A 268 -10.16 -16.33 -6.86
N LEU A 269 -9.59 -15.77 -7.94
CA LEU A 269 -10.31 -15.07 -8.98
C LEU A 269 -11.31 -16.00 -9.70
N TYR A 270 -10.91 -17.24 -9.98
CA TYR A 270 -11.80 -18.25 -10.55
C TYR A 270 -13.08 -18.45 -9.73
N TYR A 271 -12.98 -18.53 -8.39
CA TYR A 271 -14.15 -18.70 -7.53
C TYR A 271 -14.90 -17.38 -7.27
N GLU A 272 -14.20 -16.25 -7.26
CA GLU A 272 -14.79 -14.94 -6.96
C GLU A 272 -15.62 -14.36 -8.10
N ILE A 273 -15.22 -14.61 -9.36
CA ILE A 273 -15.94 -14.19 -10.55
C ILE A 273 -17.11 -15.15 -10.78
N ARG A 274 -18.27 -14.77 -10.29
CA ARG A 274 -19.52 -15.52 -10.45
C ARG A 274 -20.74 -14.64 -10.25
N GLU A 275 -21.88 -15.09 -10.75
CA GLU A 275 -23.18 -14.57 -10.33
C GLU A 275 -23.44 -14.96 -8.86
N ARG A 276 -23.65 -13.95 -8.01
CA ARG A 276 -23.86 -14.15 -6.57
C ARG A 276 -25.34 -14.27 -6.26
N LYS A 277 -25.70 -15.29 -5.47
CA LYS A 277 -27.02 -15.39 -4.84
C LYS A 277 -27.04 -14.61 -3.52
N HIS A 278 -28.22 -14.46 -2.93
CA HIS A 278 -28.32 -14.07 -1.52
C HIS A 278 -27.81 -15.23 -0.65
N TYR A 279 -26.89 -14.93 0.27
CA TYR A 279 -26.31 -15.90 1.19
C TYR A 279 -26.71 -15.56 2.62
N ILE A 280 -27.05 -16.58 3.40
CA ILE A 280 -27.33 -16.50 4.83
C ILE A 280 -26.23 -17.21 5.62
N ASN A 281 -26.11 -16.90 6.91
CA ASN A 281 -25.29 -17.69 7.83
C ASN A 281 -26.15 -18.83 8.39
N ASP A 282 -26.15 -19.97 7.71
CA ASP A 282 -26.93 -21.17 8.05
C ASP A 282 -26.69 -21.65 9.49
N ALA A 283 -25.49 -21.48 10.03
CA ALA A 283 -25.16 -21.83 11.41
C ALA A 283 -25.89 -20.96 12.45
N CYS A 284 -26.27 -19.73 12.10
CA CYS A 284 -26.96 -18.79 12.98
C CYS A 284 -28.42 -18.54 12.59
N GLN A 285 -28.84 -18.99 11.41
CA GLN A 285 -30.11 -18.62 10.78
C GLN A 285 -31.31 -18.90 11.69
N THR A 286 -31.34 -20.05 12.35
CA THR A 286 -32.45 -20.43 13.23
C THR A 286 -32.57 -19.56 14.47
N LEU A 287 -31.46 -19.07 15.03
CA LEU A 287 -31.47 -18.11 16.12
C LEU A 287 -31.88 -16.72 15.64
N VAL A 288 -31.39 -16.29 14.47
CA VAL A 288 -31.79 -15.03 13.83
C VAL A 288 -33.28 -15.00 13.55
N GLU A 289 -33.83 -16.05 12.92
CA GLU A 289 -35.25 -16.18 12.65
C GLU A 289 -36.10 -16.21 13.93
N TYR A 290 -35.61 -16.89 14.98
CA TYR A 290 -36.29 -16.88 16.27
C TYR A 290 -36.37 -15.46 16.84
N ILE A 291 -35.25 -14.73 16.85
CA ILE A 291 -35.21 -13.35 17.34
C ILE A 291 -36.14 -12.48 16.51
N ASP A 292 -35.99 -12.44 15.18
CA ASP A 292 -36.76 -11.55 14.32
C ASP A 292 -38.26 -11.85 14.34
N LYS A 293 -38.65 -13.10 14.58
CA LYS A 293 -40.06 -13.49 14.73
C LYS A 293 -40.65 -13.06 16.07
N ASN A 294 -39.86 -13.12 17.15
CA ASN A 294 -40.37 -12.91 18.52
C ASN A 294 -40.14 -11.48 19.03
N TRP A 295 -39.13 -10.78 18.53
CA TRP A 295 -38.77 -9.41 18.91
C TRP A 295 -39.25 -8.44 17.83
N ILE A 296 -40.54 -8.12 17.86
CA ILE A 296 -41.17 -7.32 16.80
C ILE A 296 -40.77 -5.84 16.91
N ASN A 297 -40.58 -5.33 18.14
CA ASN A 297 -40.22 -3.94 18.38
C ASN A 297 -38.70 -3.80 18.56
N LYS A 298 -38.04 -3.27 17.53
CA LYS A 298 -36.57 -3.09 17.54
C LYS A 298 -36.02 -2.21 18.67
N TYR A 299 -36.86 -1.37 19.28
CA TYR A 299 -36.46 -0.44 20.33
C TYR A 299 -37.00 -0.83 21.72
N GLU A 300 -37.64 -1.99 21.84
CA GLU A 300 -38.00 -2.54 23.14
C GLU A 300 -36.76 -3.07 23.87
N GLU A 301 -36.78 -3.03 25.19
CA GLU A 301 -35.73 -3.62 26.01
C GLU A 301 -35.97 -5.14 26.15
N TYR A 302 -35.11 -5.92 25.49
CA TYR A 302 -35.09 -7.38 25.61
C TYR A 302 -33.89 -7.83 26.42
N ASN A 303 -34.13 -8.62 27.48
CA ASN A 303 -33.06 -9.26 28.25
C ASN A 303 -32.75 -10.63 27.66
N TYR A 304 -31.50 -10.85 27.28
CA TYR A 304 -31.07 -12.12 26.71
C TYR A 304 -29.72 -12.54 27.26
N SER A 305 -29.45 -13.84 27.16
CA SER A 305 -28.21 -14.45 27.58
C SER A 305 -27.71 -15.42 26.52
N ILE A 306 -26.40 -15.61 26.44
CA ILE A 306 -25.78 -16.55 25.49
C ILE A 306 -25.33 -17.79 26.24
N TRP A 307 -25.74 -18.97 25.80
CA TRP A 307 -25.14 -20.23 26.25
C TRP A 307 -24.22 -20.78 25.16
N GLY A 308 -22.92 -20.59 25.36
CA GLY A 308 -21.83 -21.08 24.54
C GLY A 308 -20.80 -19.99 24.26
N LEU A 309 -19.56 -20.20 24.72
CA LEU A 309 -18.41 -19.36 24.32
C LEU A 309 -17.94 -19.76 22.92
N THR A 310 -18.70 -19.37 21.89
CA THR A 310 -18.49 -19.74 20.49
C THR A 310 -18.58 -18.52 19.57
N GLN A 311 -18.11 -18.66 18.32
CA GLN A 311 -18.29 -17.66 17.27
C GLN A 311 -19.78 -17.39 16.96
N ILE A 312 -20.67 -18.36 17.18
CA ILE A 312 -22.12 -18.17 17.04
C ILE A 312 -22.62 -17.24 18.16
N GLY A 313 -22.13 -17.41 19.38
CA GLY A 313 -22.43 -16.50 20.50
C GLY A 313 -22.00 -15.06 20.19
N GLU A 314 -20.76 -14.89 19.73
CA GLU A 314 -20.23 -13.59 19.25
C GLU A 314 -21.09 -12.99 18.12
N TYR A 315 -21.42 -13.81 17.11
CA TYR A 315 -22.25 -13.38 15.99
C TYR A 315 -23.63 -12.92 16.45
N MET A 316 -24.29 -13.67 17.34
CA MET A 316 -25.62 -13.31 17.84
C MET A 316 -25.59 -12.02 18.65
N ILE A 317 -24.57 -11.80 19.49
CA ILE A 317 -24.41 -10.54 20.21
C ILE A 317 -24.24 -9.37 19.21
N SER A 318 -23.39 -9.54 18.20
CA SER A 318 -23.19 -8.52 17.16
C SER A 318 -24.46 -8.23 16.38
N TYR A 319 -25.19 -9.28 15.96
CA TYR A 319 -26.46 -9.20 15.27
C TYR A 319 -27.50 -8.45 16.10
N ILE A 320 -27.64 -8.80 17.38
CA ILE A 320 -28.60 -8.20 18.31
C ILE A 320 -28.25 -6.73 18.55
N ASN A 321 -27.00 -6.41 18.87
CA ASN A 321 -26.58 -5.02 19.10
C ASN A 321 -26.83 -4.12 17.88
N LYS A 322 -26.69 -4.67 16.67
CA LYS A 322 -26.93 -3.94 15.42
C LYS A 322 -28.42 -3.72 15.13
N ASN A 323 -29.27 -4.70 15.42
CA ASN A 323 -30.68 -4.70 14.99
C ASN A 323 -31.68 -4.36 16.09
N TYR A 324 -31.30 -4.55 17.36
CA TYR A 324 -32.10 -4.37 18.57
C TYR A 324 -31.29 -3.58 19.62
N PRO A 325 -31.03 -2.29 19.40
CA PRO A 325 -30.04 -1.51 20.17
C PRO A 325 -30.34 -1.39 21.67
N ASN A 326 -31.60 -1.60 22.09
CA ASN A 326 -32.00 -1.56 23.51
C ASN A 326 -31.99 -2.93 24.18
N ALA A 327 -31.69 -4.02 23.45
CA ALA A 327 -31.54 -5.34 24.03
C ALA A 327 -30.27 -5.40 24.90
N LYS A 328 -30.36 -6.11 26.03
CA LYS A 328 -29.30 -6.22 27.02
C LYS A 328 -28.81 -7.65 27.11
N LEU A 329 -27.52 -7.84 26.87
CA LEU A 329 -26.83 -9.09 27.21
C LEU A 329 -26.67 -9.13 28.73
N CYS A 330 -27.34 -10.06 29.39
CA CYS A 330 -27.37 -10.19 30.84
C CYS A 330 -26.28 -11.16 31.33
N HIS A 331 -26.21 -12.35 30.73
CA HIS A 331 -25.27 -13.39 31.12
C HIS A 331 -24.68 -14.13 29.92
N VAL A 332 -23.52 -14.75 30.17
CA VAL A 332 -22.90 -15.72 29.28
C VAL A 332 -22.73 -17.01 30.06
N TYR A 333 -23.08 -18.15 29.46
CA TYR A 333 -22.98 -19.46 30.09
C TYR A 333 -22.09 -20.39 29.27
N ASP A 334 -21.24 -21.16 29.93
CA ASP A 334 -20.49 -22.24 29.32
C ASP A 334 -20.26 -23.37 30.35
N SER A 335 -20.46 -24.61 29.93
CA SER A 335 -20.42 -25.76 30.82
C SER A 335 -19.02 -26.11 31.31
N TYR A 336 -17.98 -25.64 30.62
CA TYR A 336 -16.60 -26.07 30.87
C TYR A 336 -15.64 -24.91 31.08
N ARG A 337 -15.89 -23.76 30.46
CA ARG A 337 -14.98 -22.61 30.43
C ARG A 337 -15.52 -21.44 31.23
N LYS A 338 -14.60 -20.68 31.83
CA LYS A 338 -14.88 -19.44 32.57
C LYS A 338 -14.07 -18.30 31.96
N GLU A 339 -14.58 -17.72 30.88
CA GLU A 339 -13.90 -16.71 30.06
C GLU A 339 -14.81 -15.52 29.77
N GLY A 340 -14.21 -14.39 29.34
CA GLY A 340 -14.96 -13.19 28.97
C GLY A 340 -15.50 -13.22 27.54
N LEU A 341 -16.78 -12.86 27.38
CA LEU A 341 -17.41 -12.59 26.08
C LEU A 341 -18.20 -11.27 26.16
N SER A 342 -17.86 -10.32 25.29
CA SER A 342 -18.47 -8.97 25.27
C SER A 342 -18.48 -8.26 26.63
N GLY A 343 -17.43 -8.47 27.44
CA GLY A 343 -17.27 -7.87 28.76
C GLY A 343 -17.92 -8.64 29.91
N ILE A 344 -18.60 -9.76 29.66
CA ILE A 344 -19.23 -10.62 30.67
C ILE A 344 -18.45 -11.91 30.83
N VAL A 345 -18.07 -12.27 32.06
CA VAL A 345 -17.40 -13.54 32.36
C VAL A 345 -18.45 -14.65 32.41
N SER A 346 -18.19 -15.75 31.72
CA SER A 346 -19.14 -16.86 31.65
C SER A 346 -19.35 -17.55 33.00
N GLU A 347 -20.57 -18.02 33.22
CA GLU A 347 -20.96 -18.82 34.38
C GLU A 347 -21.37 -20.25 33.98
N HIS A 348 -21.44 -21.15 34.95
CA HIS A 348 -21.98 -22.48 34.69
C HIS A 348 -23.50 -22.40 34.40
N PRO A 349 -24.03 -23.16 33.41
CA PRO A 349 -25.44 -23.08 33.02
C PRO A 349 -26.46 -23.38 34.13
N ASP A 350 -26.04 -24.02 35.23
CA ASP A 350 -26.92 -24.21 36.41
C ASP A 350 -27.45 -22.90 37.01
N MET A 351 -26.81 -21.77 36.66
CA MET A 351 -27.22 -20.44 37.07
C MET A 351 -28.43 -19.91 36.29
N ILE A 352 -28.74 -20.47 35.11
CA ILE A 352 -29.85 -20.02 34.24
C ILE A 352 -31.18 -19.96 35.00
N LYS A 353 -31.45 -20.94 35.87
CA LYS A 353 -32.70 -21.00 36.65
C LYS A 353 -32.93 -19.81 37.58
N LYS A 354 -31.89 -19.02 37.88
CA LYS A 354 -31.99 -17.81 38.69
C LYS A 354 -32.55 -16.61 37.91
N PHE A 355 -32.60 -16.71 36.58
CA PHE A 355 -32.95 -15.62 35.68
C PHE A 355 -34.02 -16.04 34.65
N PRO A 356 -35.24 -16.42 35.09
CA PRO A 356 -36.25 -16.99 34.20
C PRO A 356 -36.81 -16.02 33.15
N ASP A 357 -36.63 -14.71 33.36
CA ASP A 357 -37.13 -13.68 32.44
C ASP A 357 -36.23 -13.49 31.21
N GLU A 358 -35.01 -14.00 31.24
CA GLU A 358 -34.03 -13.88 30.16
C GLU A 358 -34.26 -14.93 29.07
N LEU A 359 -34.17 -14.50 27.81
CA LEU A 359 -34.08 -15.44 26.69
C LEU A 359 -32.66 -15.98 26.58
N VAL A 360 -32.48 -17.29 26.78
CA VAL A 360 -31.19 -17.95 26.59
C VAL A 360 -31.05 -18.43 25.15
N LEU A 361 -30.09 -17.85 24.42
CA LEU A 361 -29.70 -18.29 23.09
C LEU A 361 -28.63 -19.38 23.21
N VAL A 362 -29.02 -20.62 22.92
CA VAL A 362 -28.14 -21.79 22.95
C VAL A 362 -27.32 -21.81 21.66
N ALA A 363 -26.14 -21.21 21.74
CA ALA A 363 -25.22 -20.91 20.64
C ALA A 363 -24.16 -22.01 20.40
N THR A 364 -24.43 -23.23 20.84
CA THR A 364 -23.58 -24.40 20.57
C THR A 364 -24.40 -25.68 20.51
N ASN A 365 -24.15 -26.52 19.50
CA ASN A 365 -24.83 -27.82 19.33
C ASN A 365 -24.66 -28.71 20.58
N GLY A 366 -23.49 -28.66 21.23
CA GLY A 366 -23.22 -29.44 22.45
C GLY A 366 -24.12 -29.09 23.63
N ALA A 367 -24.67 -27.87 23.67
CA ALA A 367 -25.54 -27.42 24.75
C ALA A 367 -27.03 -27.64 24.45
N VAL A 368 -27.41 -27.95 23.20
CA VAL A 368 -28.82 -28.11 22.81
C VAL A 368 -29.50 -29.20 23.64
N GLY A 369 -28.90 -30.39 23.71
CA GLY A 369 -29.46 -31.49 24.51
C GLY A 369 -29.53 -31.17 26.01
N ALA A 370 -28.50 -30.53 26.56
CA ALA A 370 -28.49 -30.11 27.97
C ALA A 370 -29.57 -29.06 28.27
N ALA A 371 -29.76 -28.08 27.38
CA ALA A 371 -30.80 -27.06 27.49
C ALA A 371 -32.21 -27.65 27.34
N GLU A 372 -32.40 -28.62 26.45
CA GLU A 372 -33.67 -29.36 26.33
C GLU A 372 -34.00 -30.16 27.58
N ILE A 373 -33.01 -30.82 28.18
CA ILE A 373 -33.16 -31.52 29.47
C ILE A 373 -33.51 -30.51 30.55
N MET A 374 -32.75 -29.40 30.67
CA MET A 374 -32.96 -28.36 31.68
C MET A 374 -34.38 -27.79 31.62
N ARG A 375 -34.90 -27.52 30.42
CA ARG A 375 -36.26 -27.02 30.21
C ARG A 375 -37.35 -27.99 30.67
N LYS A 376 -37.08 -29.31 30.68
CA LYS A 376 -38.04 -30.35 31.06
C LYS A 376 -38.02 -30.69 32.56
N LEU A 377 -37.08 -30.14 33.33
CA LEU A 377 -37.02 -30.34 34.78
C LEU A 377 -38.15 -29.58 35.48
N GLU A 378 -38.71 -30.18 36.53
CA GLU A 378 -39.77 -29.57 37.36
C GLU A 378 -39.30 -28.24 37.96
N GLY A 379 -40.11 -27.18 37.81
CA GLY A 379 -39.78 -25.82 38.27
C GLY A 379 -39.04 -24.94 37.25
N ASN A 380 -38.75 -25.45 36.04
CA ASN A 380 -38.09 -24.71 34.97
C ASN A 380 -39.03 -24.35 33.79
N GLU A 381 -40.35 -24.46 33.97
CA GLU A 381 -41.35 -24.32 32.88
C GLU A 381 -41.33 -22.93 32.22
N ASN A 382 -40.92 -21.90 32.98
CA ASN A 382 -40.86 -20.52 32.52
C ASN A 382 -39.56 -20.15 31.79
N LEU A 383 -38.55 -21.03 31.79
CA LEU A 383 -37.27 -20.74 31.14
C LEU A 383 -37.44 -20.67 29.61
N LYS A 384 -36.90 -19.60 29.01
CA LYS A 384 -36.99 -19.33 27.59
C LYS A 384 -35.68 -19.68 26.91
N PHE A 385 -35.73 -20.60 25.95
CA PHE A 385 -34.58 -21.01 25.16
C PHE A 385 -34.86 -20.85 23.66
N ALA A 386 -33.89 -20.31 22.94
CA ALA A 386 -33.78 -20.45 21.50
C ALA A 386 -32.57 -21.34 21.19
N TYR A 387 -32.72 -22.26 20.24
CA TYR A 387 -31.73 -23.29 19.97
C TYR A 387 -31.13 -23.08 18.58
N MET A 388 -29.81 -23.09 18.50
CA MET A 388 -29.17 -23.21 17.19
C MET A 388 -29.53 -24.56 16.55
N LYS A 389 -29.75 -24.53 15.25
CA LYS A 389 -29.82 -25.70 14.37
C LYS A 389 -29.16 -25.33 13.05
N ILE A 390 -28.24 -26.18 12.61
CA ILE A 390 -27.66 -26.07 11.27
C ILE A 390 -28.72 -26.54 10.29
N VAL A 391 -29.15 -25.63 9.42
CA VAL A 391 -30.10 -25.94 8.34
C VAL A 391 -29.27 -26.45 7.16
N ILE A 392 -29.32 -27.77 6.89
CA ILE A 392 -28.65 -28.42 5.74
C ILE A 392 -29.60 -28.42 4.55
#